data_AF-A0A931UWE9-F1
#
_entry.id   AF-A0A931UWE9-F1
#
_cell.length_a   1.000
_cell.length_b   1.000
_cell.length_c   1.000
_cell.angle_alpha   90.00
_cell.angle_beta   90.00
_cell.angle_gamma   90.00
#
_symmetry.space_group_name_H-M   'P 1'
#
loop_
_entity.id
_entity.type
_entity.pdbx_description
1 polymer ?
#
loop_
_entity_poly.entity_id
_entity_poly.type
_entity_poly.pdbx_seq_one_letter_code
_entity_poly.pdbx_strand_id
1 'polypeptide(L)'
;MRRLALAAALLVCGCGVKEDVSLLVFARGAQLTKGTNAFGSKLDGKVEIVFDLGKYGNESVRVEAIQLGIYRDTTQLVPGAKFELPAGTAFPVDLAPGQRGSFGYTITKESITADEAAALCAAPVKITGTAKQTGKPEIAIASAPFAVAGCP
;
A
#
# COMPACT_ATOMS: atom_id res chain seq x y z
N MET A 1 -40.59 -28.93 -47.05
CA MET A 1 -39.74 -27.75 -46.79
C MET A 1 -38.40 -28.23 -46.26
N ARG A 2 -37.30 -27.91 -46.96
CA ARG A 2 -35.97 -28.49 -46.81
C ARG A 2 -35.25 -27.98 -45.56
N ARG A 3 -34.59 -28.91 -44.87
CA ARG A 3 -33.62 -28.70 -43.78
C ARG A 3 -32.38 -27.97 -44.31
N LEU A 4 -31.90 -26.95 -43.60
CA LEU A 4 -30.50 -26.51 -43.66
C LEU A 4 -30.04 -26.17 -42.24
N ALA A 5 -29.16 -27.03 -41.73
CA ALA A 5 -28.31 -26.77 -40.58
C ALA A 5 -27.06 -26.03 -41.07
N LEU A 6 -26.59 -25.02 -40.33
CA LEU A 6 -25.19 -24.62 -40.39
C LEU A 6 -24.74 -24.19 -39.00
N ALA A 7 -24.06 -25.12 -38.34
CA ALA A 7 -23.24 -24.88 -37.18
C ALA A 7 -21.95 -24.16 -37.63
N ALA A 8 -21.65 -23.01 -37.03
CA ALA A 8 -20.34 -22.39 -37.10
C ALA A 8 -19.82 -22.24 -35.67
N ALA A 9 -19.13 -23.29 -35.21
CA ALA A 9 -18.32 -23.30 -34.01
C ALA A 9 -17.13 -22.35 -34.21
N LEU A 10 -17.19 -21.16 -33.59
CA LEU A 10 -16.02 -20.32 -33.39
C LEU A 10 -15.38 -20.69 -32.05
N LEU A 11 -14.50 -21.68 -32.13
CA LEU A 11 -13.43 -21.93 -31.18
C LEU A 11 -12.52 -20.69 -31.13
N VAL A 12 -12.77 -19.80 -30.17
CA VAL A 12 -11.76 -18.84 -29.70
C VAL A 12 -11.15 -19.42 -28.43
N CYS A 13 -10.37 -20.49 -28.59
CA CYS A 13 -9.41 -20.91 -27.59
C CYS A 13 -8.10 -20.17 -27.84
N GLY A 14 -7.61 -19.43 -26.84
CA GLY A 14 -6.20 -19.04 -26.79
C GLY A 14 -5.88 -17.55 -26.73
N CYS A 15 -6.49 -16.80 -25.81
CA CYS A 15 -5.84 -15.65 -25.20
C CYS A 15 -5.48 -15.98 -23.76
N GLY A 16 -4.66 -17.03 -23.57
CA GLY A 16 -3.95 -17.25 -22.32
C GLY A 16 -2.85 -16.21 -22.24
N VAL A 17 -3.22 -15.00 -21.81
CA VAL A 17 -2.25 -13.93 -21.52
C VAL A 17 -1.28 -14.53 -20.52
N LYS A 18 0.00 -14.55 -20.89
CA LYS A 18 1.09 -14.92 -19.99
C LYS A 18 0.89 -14.05 -18.75
N GLU A 19 0.45 -14.65 -17.65
CA GLU A 19 0.19 -13.91 -16.42
C GLU A 19 1.53 -13.33 -15.99
N ASP A 20 1.74 -12.07 -16.36
CA ASP A 20 2.90 -11.30 -15.96
C ASP A 20 2.87 -11.31 -14.44
N VAL A 21 3.91 -11.91 -13.85
CA VAL A 21 4.01 -12.03 -12.41
C VAL A 21 4.14 -10.63 -11.86
N SER A 22 3.02 -10.12 -11.38
CA SER A 22 2.92 -8.77 -10.85
C SER A 22 3.31 -8.83 -9.38
N LEU A 23 4.28 -7.99 -9.02
CA LEU A 23 4.56 -7.71 -7.61
C LEU A 23 3.29 -7.12 -7.00
N LEU A 24 2.73 -7.79 -6.01
CA LEU A 24 1.62 -7.26 -5.22
C LEU A 24 2.20 -6.54 -4.00
N VAL A 25 1.73 -5.30 -3.79
CA VAL A 25 2.13 -4.48 -2.64
C VAL A 25 0.87 -3.98 -1.95
N PHE A 26 0.75 -4.23 -0.64
CA PHE A 26 -0.41 -3.77 0.12
C PHE A 26 -0.03 -3.44 1.57
N ALA A 27 -0.81 -2.54 2.18
CA ALA A 27 -0.64 -2.14 3.57
C ALA A 27 -1.65 -2.89 4.46
N ARG A 28 -1.17 -3.47 5.56
CA ARG A 28 -2.01 -4.17 6.55
C ARG A 28 -1.67 -3.75 7.97
N GLY A 29 -2.59 -4.05 8.89
CA GLY A 29 -2.41 -3.79 10.32
C GLY A 29 -2.18 -2.31 10.65
N ALA A 30 -2.66 -1.39 9.80
CA ALA A 30 -2.51 0.04 9.99
C ALA A 30 -3.23 0.50 11.26
N GLN A 31 -2.52 1.25 12.09
CA GLN A 31 -3.03 1.81 13.35
C GLN A 31 -2.42 3.20 13.53
N LEU A 32 -3.27 4.16 13.91
CA LEU A 32 -2.86 5.51 14.30
C LEU A 32 -3.48 5.86 15.65
N THR A 33 -2.72 6.56 16.47
CA THR A 33 -3.13 7.08 17.78
C THR A 33 -2.81 8.57 17.82
N LYS A 34 -3.84 9.39 18.00
CA LYS A 34 -3.69 10.80 18.35
C LYS A 34 -3.40 10.89 19.86
N GLY A 35 -2.24 11.42 20.21
CA GLY A 35 -1.83 11.65 21.58
C GLY A 35 -1.60 13.12 21.88
N THR A 36 -1.06 13.40 23.05
CA THR A 36 -0.56 14.72 23.46
C THR A 36 0.86 14.61 23.98
N ASN A 37 1.63 15.69 23.85
CA ASN A 37 2.95 15.88 24.46
C ASN A 37 3.08 17.32 24.97
N ALA A 38 4.28 17.71 25.42
CA ALA A 38 4.55 19.06 25.92
C ALA A 38 4.34 20.18 24.88
N PHE A 39 4.27 19.84 23.59
CA PHE A 39 4.15 20.79 22.48
C PHE A 39 2.76 20.76 21.80
N GLY A 40 1.81 20.01 22.35
CA GLY A 40 0.44 19.95 21.85
C GLY A 40 0.00 18.55 21.46
N SER A 41 -0.79 18.44 20.39
CA SER A 41 -1.22 17.15 19.85
C SER A 41 -0.09 16.50 19.07
N LYS A 42 0.03 15.18 19.17
CA LYS A 42 0.99 14.38 18.40
C LYS A 42 0.31 13.18 17.73
N LEU A 43 1.01 12.56 16.80
CA LEU A 43 0.57 11.35 16.12
C LEU A 43 1.62 10.25 16.24
N ASP A 44 1.17 9.08 16.67
CA ASP A 44 1.95 7.85 16.68
C ASP A 44 1.20 6.76 15.93
N GLY A 45 1.91 5.79 15.37
CA GLY A 45 1.26 4.67 14.71
C GLY A 45 2.21 3.66 14.11
N LYS A 46 1.62 2.70 13.41
CA LYS A 46 2.34 1.67 12.68
C LYS A 46 1.55 1.17 11.48
N VAL A 47 2.26 0.66 10.49
CA VAL A 47 1.67 -0.02 9.35
C VAL A 47 2.66 -1.06 8.83
N GLU A 48 2.17 -2.20 8.36
CA GLU A 48 3.01 -3.21 7.74
C GLU A 48 2.79 -3.19 6.22
N ILE A 49 3.86 -3.03 5.46
CA ILE A 49 3.84 -3.13 4.00
C ILE A 49 4.29 -4.52 3.59
N VAL A 50 3.41 -5.24 2.91
CA VAL A 50 3.66 -6.59 2.43
C VAL A 50 3.93 -6.55 0.94
N PHE A 51 5.03 -7.20 0.56
CA PHE A 51 5.40 -7.47 -0.81
C PHE A 51 5.22 -8.96 -1.08
N ASP A 52 4.47 -9.31 -2.12
CA ASP A 52 4.26 -10.69 -2.54
C ASP A 52 4.64 -10.81 -4.01
N LEU A 53 5.82 -11.40 -4.27
CA LEU A 53 6.24 -11.73 -5.63
C LEU A 53 5.87 -13.19 -5.87
N GLY A 54 4.76 -13.40 -6.58
CA GLY A 54 4.19 -14.73 -6.79
C GLY A 54 5.21 -15.78 -7.27
N LYS A 55 4.97 -17.04 -6.91
CA LYS A 55 5.88 -18.18 -7.17
C LYS A 55 6.16 -18.50 -8.65
N TYR A 56 5.40 -17.91 -9.56
CA TYR A 56 5.54 -18.13 -11.00
C TYR A 56 6.42 -17.06 -11.68
N GLY A 57 7.03 -16.15 -10.90
CA GLY A 57 7.99 -15.17 -11.39
C GLY A 57 9.22 -15.85 -11.97
N ASN A 58 9.70 -15.36 -13.10
CA ASN A 58 10.94 -15.86 -13.69
C ASN A 58 12.17 -15.04 -13.26
N GLU A 59 11.94 -13.86 -12.67
CA GLU A 59 12.98 -12.88 -12.36
C GLU A 59 12.80 -12.28 -10.97
N SER A 60 13.91 -11.89 -10.34
CA SER A 60 13.87 -11.13 -9.09
C SER A 60 13.45 -9.69 -9.36
N VAL A 61 12.74 -9.09 -8.41
CA VAL A 61 12.30 -7.70 -8.48
C VAL A 61 13.07 -6.85 -7.48
N ARG A 62 13.60 -5.71 -7.93
CA ARG A 62 14.17 -4.68 -7.07
C ARG A 62 13.16 -3.57 -6.80
N VAL A 63 12.85 -3.35 -5.53
CA VAL A 63 12.08 -2.19 -5.06
C VAL A 63 13.07 -1.15 -4.56
N GLU A 64 13.00 0.05 -5.14
CA GLU A 64 13.97 1.14 -4.92
C GLU A 64 13.56 2.07 -3.78
N ALA A 65 12.26 2.29 -3.61
CA ALA A 65 11.72 3.18 -2.59
C ALA A 65 10.24 2.89 -2.33
N ILE A 66 9.77 3.33 -1.16
CA ILE A 66 8.34 3.47 -0.85
C ILE A 66 8.09 4.90 -0.40
N GLN A 67 6.99 5.48 -0.90
CA GLN A 67 6.42 6.70 -0.37
C GLN A 67 5.07 6.39 0.24
N LEU A 68 4.82 6.88 1.46
CA LEU A 68 3.57 6.65 2.20
C LEU A 68 3.04 7.98 2.73
N GLY A 69 1.73 8.06 2.92
CA GLY A 69 1.06 9.15 3.61
C GLY A 69 -0.27 8.73 4.21
N ILE A 70 -0.87 9.64 4.97
CA ILE A 70 -2.15 9.45 5.65
C ILE A 70 -3.21 10.25 4.89
N TYR A 71 -4.21 9.56 4.35
CA TYR A 71 -5.18 10.14 3.45
C TYR A 71 -6.62 9.85 3.87
N ARG A 72 -7.49 10.76 3.45
CA ARG A 72 -8.92 10.49 3.25
C ARG A 72 -9.25 10.86 1.82
N ASP A 73 -9.76 9.89 1.08
CA ASP A 73 -9.94 9.98 -0.37
C ASP A 73 -8.64 10.42 -1.06
N THR A 74 -8.62 11.60 -1.67
CA THR A 74 -7.43 12.18 -2.34
C THR A 74 -6.69 13.22 -1.49
N THR A 75 -7.20 13.53 -0.29
CA THR A 75 -6.63 14.59 0.57
C THR A 75 -5.66 14.00 1.57
N GLN A 76 -4.42 14.50 1.58
CA GLN A 76 -3.44 14.17 2.60
C GLN A 76 -3.76 14.94 3.89
N LEU A 77 -3.96 14.21 4.99
CA LEU A 77 -4.44 14.80 6.24
C LEU A 77 -3.32 15.32 7.14
N VAL A 78 -2.14 14.69 7.06
CA VAL A 78 -1.02 14.97 7.97
C VAL A 78 0.27 15.05 7.15
N PRO A 79 0.48 16.13 6.38
CA PRO A 79 1.73 16.33 5.65
C PRO A 79 2.92 16.35 6.62
N GLY A 80 4.05 15.77 6.21
CA GLY A 80 5.26 15.70 7.04
C GLY A 80 5.25 14.66 8.16
N ALA A 81 4.22 13.79 8.26
CA ALA A 81 4.32 12.60 9.08
C ALA A 81 5.46 11.70 8.58
N LYS A 82 6.30 11.23 9.49
CA LYS A 82 7.44 10.36 9.18
C LYS A 82 6.99 8.91 9.16
N PHE A 83 7.49 8.16 8.19
CA PHE A 83 7.32 6.72 8.06
C PHE A 83 8.71 6.10 8.14
N GLU A 84 9.03 5.51 9.29
CA GLU A 84 10.38 5.04 9.61
C GLU A 84 10.42 3.51 9.60
N LEU A 85 11.39 2.96 8.87
CA LEU A 85 11.68 1.52 8.90
C LEU A 85 12.42 1.14 10.20
N PRO A 86 12.38 -0.15 10.59
CA PRO A 86 13.18 -0.64 11.69
C PRO A 86 14.68 -0.49 11.37
N ALA A 87 15.49 -0.25 12.40
CA ALA A 87 16.94 -0.16 12.23
C ALA A 87 17.51 -1.39 11.50
N GLY A 88 18.42 -1.14 10.56
CA GLY A 88 19.02 -2.19 9.72
C GLY A 88 18.21 -2.58 8.49
N THR A 89 17.00 -2.02 8.30
CA THR A 89 16.23 -2.15 7.06
C THR A 89 16.37 -0.88 6.22
N ALA A 90 16.73 -1.03 4.95
CA ALA A 90 16.80 0.07 4.00
C ALA A 90 16.41 -0.39 2.59
N PHE A 91 15.99 0.55 1.76
CA PHE A 91 15.86 0.34 0.32
C PHE A 91 17.19 0.67 -0.38
N PRO A 92 17.51 0.01 -1.52
CA PRO A 92 16.67 -0.94 -2.24
C PRO A 92 16.57 -2.32 -1.57
N VAL A 93 15.48 -3.04 -1.85
CA VAL A 93 15.29 -4.45 -1.46
C VAL A 93 15.06 -5.31 -2.69
N ASP A 94 15.70 -6.48 -2.71
CA ASP A 94 15.56 -7.47 -3.76
C ASP A 94 14.63 -8.61 -3.30
N LEU A 95 13.66 -8.95 -4.14
CA LEU A 95 12.68 -10.02 -3.91
C LEU A 95 12.85 -11.09 -4.97
N ALA A 96 13.15 -12.32 -4.56
CA ALA A 96 13.21 -13.47 -5.45
C ALA A 96 11.80 -14.02 -5.76
N PRO A 97 11.61 -14.73 -6.88
CA PRO A 97 10.34 -15.39 -7.16
C PRO A 97 9.83 -16.27 -6.01
N GLY A 98 8.56 -16.13 -5.66
CA GLY A 98 7.94 -16.82 -4.53
C GLY A 98 8.28 -16.23 -3.15
N GLN A 99 9.13 -15.21 -3.08
CA GLN A 99 9.45 -14.53 -1.84
C GLN A 99 8.33 -13.57 -1.44
N ARG A 100 7.98 -13.64 -0.15
CA ARG A 100 7.13 -12.66 0.50
C ARG A 100 7.97 -11.83 1.48
N GLY A 101 8.03 -10.53 1.24
CA GLY A 101 8.68 -9.55 2.12
C GLY A 101 7.64 -8.84 2.97
N SER A 102 8.01 -8.48 4.20
CA SER A 102 7.14 -7.66 5.05
C SER A 102 7.97 -6.67 5.86
N PHE A 103 7.57 -5.40 5.83
CA PHE A 103 8.28 -4.32 6.49
C PHE A 103 7.32 -3.51 7.35
N GLY A 104 7.58 -3.49 8.67
CA GLY A 104 6.82 -2.70 9.63
C GLY A 104 7.34 -1.28 9.70
N TYR A 105 6.53 -0.31 9.33
CA TYR A 105 6.83 1.11 9.49
C TYR A 105 6.26 1.62 10.80
N THR A 106 7.07 2.41 11.51
CA THR A 106 6.60 3.29 12.58
C THR A 106 6.17 4.62 11.97
N ILE A 107 5.04 5.15 12.40
CA ILE A 107 4.50 6.43 11.93
C ILE A 107 4.60 7.43 13.08
N THR A 108 5.26 8.56 12.86
CA THR A 108 5.43 9.60 13.90
C THR A 108 5.22 11.00 13.35
N LYS A 109 4.59 11.86 14.15
CA LYS A 109 4.65 13.31 14.00
C LYS A 109 4.52 13.97 15.37
N GLU A 110 5.60 14.61 15.80
CA GLU A 110 5.74 15.17 17.15
C GLU A 110 4.76 16.32 17.46
N SER A 111 4.30 17.04 16.43
CA SER A 111 3.34 18.11 16.59
C SER A 111 2.42 18.12 15.38
N ILE A 112 1.12 17.91 15.61
CA ILE A 112 0.07 18.09 14.61
C ILE A 112 -0.76 19.32 14.95
N THR A 113 -1.23 20.04 13.94
CA THR A 113 -2.07 21.22 14.15
C THR A 113 -3.46 20.82 14.66
N ALA A 114 -4.21 21.80 15.18
CA ALA A 114 -5.60 21.57 15.58
C ALA A 114 -6.47 21.11 14.39
N ASP A 115 -6.25 21.67 13.20
CA ASP A 115 -6.95 21.29 11.98
C ASP A 115 -6.61 19.86 11.54
N GLU A 116 -5.32 19.48 11.60
CA GLU A 116 -4.89 18.10 11.30
C GLU A 116 -5.52 17.11 12.30
N ALA A 117 -5.52 17.44 13.59
CA ALA A 117 -6.13 16.62 14.64
C ALA A 117 -7.65 16.47 14.44
N ALA A 118 -8.36 17.57 14.14
CA ALA A 118 -9.78 17.55 13.83
C ALA A 118 -10.06 16.73 12.56
N ALA A 119 -9.25 16.91 11.52
CA ALA A 119 -9.37 16.16 10.28
C ALA A 119 -9.18 14.66 10.50
N LEU A 120 -8.17 14.23 11.27
CA LEU A 120 -7.95 12.82 11.63
C LEU A 120 -9.14 12.21 12.37
N CYS A 121 -9.77 12.98 13.26
CA CYS A 121 -10.87 12.50 14.11
C CYS A 121 -12.25 12.55 13.45
N ALA A 122 -12.40 13.23 12.31
CA ALA A 122 -13.70 13.41 11.67
C ALA A 122 -14.30 12.13 11.05
N ALA A 123 -13.46 11.20 10.57
CA ALA A 123 -13.89 9.98 9.88
C ALA A 123 -12.72 9.00 9.71
N PRO A 124 -12.96 7.74 9.31
CA PRO A 124 -11.89 6.80 8.99
C PRO A 124 -10.89 7.34 7.96
N VAL A 125 -9.65 6.90 8.08
CA VAL A 125 -8.51 7.28 7.23
C VAL A 125 -7.87 6.04 6.60
N LYS A 126 -6.98 6.25 5.63
CA LYS A 126 -6.19 5.19 5.00
C LYS A 126 -4.71 5.57 5.01
N ILE A 127 -3.85 4.56 5.05
CA ILE A 127 -2.46 4.73 4.61
C ILE A 127 -2.45 4.44 3.11
N THR A 128 -1.98 5.39 2.31
CA THR A 128 -1.79 5.22 0.88
C THR A 128 -0.39 5.64 0.47
N GLY A 129 0.04 5.20 -0.71
CA GLY A 129 1.39 5.48 -1.18
C GLY A 129 1.73 4.77 -2.48
N THR A 130 3.01 4.75 -2.80
CA THR A 130 3.54 4.06 -3.97
C THR A 130 4.84 3.32 -3.64
N ALA A 131 5.04 2.17 -4.28
CA ALA A 131 6.32 1.47 -4.33
C ALA A 131 6.95 1.69 -5.71
N LYS A 132 8.21 2.11 -5.73
CA LYS A 132 8.99 2.26 -6.97
C LYS A 132 9.76 0.98 -7.25
N GLN A 133 9.42 0.31 -8.35
CA GLN A 133 10.19 -0.81 -8.88
C GLN A 133 11.15 -0.32 -9.97
N THR A 134 12.37 -0.88 -10.00
CA THR A 134 13.37 -0.56 -11.03
C THR A 134 12.81 -0.84 -12.43
N GLY A 135 12.85 0.16 -13.31
CA GLY A 135 12.44 0.03 -14.71
C GLY A 135 10.94 -0.23 -14.94
N LYS A 136 10.08 -0.10 -13.91
CA LYS A 136 8.63 -0.31 -14.01
C LYS A 136 7.83 0.90 -13.51
N PRO A 137 6.52 1.00 -13.87
CA PRO A 137 5.60 1.96 -13.24
C PRO A 137 5.53 1.77 -11.72
N GLU A 138 5.11 2.83 -11.04
CA GLU A 138 4.86 2.76 -9.60
C GLU A 138 3.65 1.89 -9.27
N ILE A 139 3.74 1.13 -8.19
CA ILE A 139 2.68 0.26 -7.69
C ILE A 139 1.98 0.99 -6.56
N ALA A 140 0.67 1.20 -6.69
CA ALA A 140 -0.12 1.84 -5.65
C ALA A 140 -0.23 0.94 -4.41
N ILE A 141 -0.11 1.55 -3.24
CA ILE A 141 -0.25 0.92 -1.93
C ILE A 141 -1.46 1.54 -1.26
N ALA A 142 -2.32 0.72 -0.68
CA ALA A 142 -3.41 1.19 0.15
C ALA A 142 -3.69 0.22 1.31
N SER A 143 -4.07 0.78 2.46
CA SER A 143 -4.69 0.04 3.55
C SER A 143 -6.21 0.05 3.42
N ALA A 144 -6.87 -0.85 4.15
CA ALA A 144 -8.29 -0.68 4.47
C ALA A 144 -8.49 0.65 5.25
N PRO A 145 -9.68 1.28 5.18
CA PRO A 145 -10.02 2.39 6.06
C PRO A 145 -10.01 1.96 7.53
N PHE A 146 -9.53 2.82 8.42
CA PHE A 146 -9.53 2.56 9.87
C PHE A 146 -9.75 3.86 10.67
N ALA A 147 -10.28 3.73 11.88
CA ALA A 147 -10.46 4.84 12.82
C ALA A 147 -9.14 5.16 13.56
N VAL A 148 -8.94 6.43 13.89
CA VAL A 148 -7.78 6.89 14.67
C VAL A 148 -8.11 6.81 16.17
N ALA A 149 -7.27 6.11 16.94
CA ALA A 149 -7.44 6.04 18.39
C ALA A 149 -7.11 7.38 19.07
N GLY A 150 -7.70 7.64 20.25
CA GLY A 150 -7.48 8.89 20.98
C GLY A 150 -8.24 10.11 20.43
N CYS A 151 -9.12 9.89 19.44
CA CYS A 151 -10.14 10.85 19.05
C CYS A 151 -11.30 10.84 20.05
N PRO A 152 -11.93 12.01 20.30
CA PRO A 152 -13.05 12.15 21.23
C PRO A 152 -14.31 11.41 20.77
#